data_AF-A0A1B6MGN5-F1
#
_entry.id   AF-A0A1B6MGN5-F1
#
_cell.length_a   1.000
_cell.length_b   1.000
_cell.length_c   1.000
_cell.angle_alpha   90.00
_cell.angle_beta   90.00
_cell.angle_gamma   90.00
#
_symmetry.space_group_name_H-M   'P 1'
#
loop_
_entity.id
_entity.type
_entity.pdbx_description
1 polymer ?
#
loop_
_entity_poly.entity_id
_entity_poly.type
_entity_poly.pdbx_seq_one_letter_code
_entity_poly.pdbx_strand_id
1 'polypeptide(L)'
;MPQSTPAPTPSRANYGFVLYLGSYTVFGMYMIWAFVPDDVLHSVGLTYWPQKYWALAVPIHVLVTLALFAFCFYPAINLTLIPPMNDNRIISDEFTIRADSVKLPNKGIPAVCDLPLDEVCKNLYLRSEGE
;
A
#
# COMPACT_ATOMS: atom_id res chain seq x y z
N MET A 1 -17.92 7.89 -24.07
CA MET A 1 -16.89 8.25 -23.06
C MET A 1 -15.99 7.05 -22.84
N PRO A 2 -14.68 7.22 -22.61
CA PRO A 2 -13.77 6.09 -22.36
C PRO A 2 -14.17 5.37 -21.06
N GLN A 3 -14.23 4.04 -21.08
CA GLN A 3 -14.64 3.22 -19.93
C GLN A 3 -13.67 3.33 -18.72
N SER A 4 -12.43 3.75 -18.98
CA SER A 4 -11.32 3.92 -18.03
C SER A 4 -11.28 5.29 -17.35
N THR A 5 -12.14 6.24 -17.73
CA THR A 5 -12.16 7.56 -17.10
C THR A 5 -12.60 7.44 -15.63
N PRO A 6 -11.87 7.97 -14.62
CA PRO A 6 -12.22 7.89 -13.19
C PRO A 6 -13.46 8.72 -12.79
N ALA A 7 -14.10 9.40 -13.75
CA ALA A 7 -15.23 10.27 -13.48
C ALA A 7 -16.41 9.53 -12.80
N PRO A 8 -17.13 10.22 -11.89
CA PRO A 8 -18.32 9.68 -11.26
C PRO A 8 -19.39 9.50 -12.34
N THR A 9 -19.71 8.24 -12.65
CA THR A 9 -20.81 7.88 -13.55
C THR A 9 -21.94 7.26 -12.75
N PRO A 10 -23.21 7.43 -13.17
CA PRO A 10 -24.35 6.84 -12.47
C PRO A 10 -24.25 5.31 -12.36
N SER A 11 -23.67 4.66 -13.38
CA SER A 11 -23.41 3.21 -13.33
C SER A 11 -22.43 2.82 -12.23
N ARG A 12 -21.35 3.59 -11.99
CA ARG A 12 -20.41 3.36 -10.88
C ARG A 12 -21.04 3.60 -9.51
N ALA A 13 -21.91 4.59 -9.40
CA ALA A 13 -22.65 4.87 -8.17
C ALA A 13 -23.54 3.68 -7.76
N ASN A 14 -24.17 3.01 -8.73
CA ASN A 14 -25.00 1.83 -8.46
C ASN A 14 -24.20 0.68 -7.82
N TYR A 15 -22.99 0.38 -8.31
CA TYR A 15 -22.16 -0.66 -7.71
C TYR A 15 -21.77 -0.34 -6.27
N GLY A 16 -21.37 0.92 -6.02
CA GLY A 16 -21.07 1.38 -4.66
C GLY A 16 -22.28 1.28 -3.73
N PHE A 17 -23.46 1.64 -4.22
CA PHE A 17 -24.70 1.56 -3.44
C PHE A 17 -25.12 0.11 -3.13
N VAL A 18 -25.03 -0.80 -4.10
CA VAL A 18 -25.30 -2.22 -3.88
C VAL A 18 -24.30 -2.82 -2.90
N LEU A 19 -23.01 -2.48 -3.04
CA LEU A 19 -21.97 -2.92 -2.11
C LEU A 19 -22.21 -2.36 -0.70
N TYR A 20 -22.63 -1.10 -0.58
CA TYR A 20 -22.98 -0.48 0.70
C TYR A 20 -24.11 -1.25 1.39
N LEU A 21 -25.25 -1.45 0.71
CA LEU A 21 -26.37 -2.19 1.27
C LEU A 21 -25.97 -3.62 1.65
N GLY A 22 -25.30 -4.34 0.74
CA GLY A 22 -24.84 -5.70 0.97
C GLY A 22 -23.89 -5.80 2.17
N SER A 23 -22.95 -4.86 2.31
CA SER A 23 -21.98 -4.83 3.41
C SER A 23 -22.68 -4.62 4.75
N TYR A 24 -23.62 -3.68 4.85
CA TYR A 24 -24.38 -3.46 6.09
C TYR A 24 -25.26 -4.66 6.46
N THR A 25 -25.91 -5.28 5.46
CA THR A 25 -26.74 -6.46 5.69
C THR A 25 -25.93 -7.66 6.16
N VAL A 26 -24.80 -7.96 5.52
CA VAL A 26 -23.89 -9.03 5.96
C VAL A 26 -23.29 -8.74 7.34
N PHE A 27 -22.89 -7.49 7.59
CA PHE A 27 -22.37 -7.07 8.89
C PHE A 27 -23.41 -7.21 10.01
N GLY A 28 -24.66 -6.85 9.75
CA GLY A 28 -25.76 -7.05 10.70
C GLY A 28 -25.99 -8.53 11.02
N MET A 29 -26.03 -9.39 10.00
CA MET A 29 -26.11 -10.85 10.20
C MET A 29 -24.92 -11.38 11.00
N TYR A 30 -23.73 -10.90 10.70
CA TYR A 30 -22.51 -11.26 11.41
C TYR A 30 -22.58 -10.87 12.90
N MET A 31 -23.05 -9.66 13.22
CA MET A 31 -23.22 -9.23 14.61
C MET A 31 -24.25 -10.08 15.34
N ILE A 32 -25.41 -10.34 14.73
CA ILE A 32 -26.43 -11.20 15.32
C ILE A 32 -25.85 -12.58 15.62
N TRP A 33 -25.18 -13.19 14.65
CA TRP A 33 -24.51 -14.47 14.87
C TRP A 33 -23.39 -14.38 15.90
N ALA A 34 -22.59 -13.31 15.96
CA ALA A 34 -21.46 -13.24 16.88
C ALA A 34 -21.87 -13.03 18.34
N PHE A 35 -22.91 -12.21 18.60
CA PHE A 35 -23.28 -11.79 19.95
C PHE A 35 -24.45 -12.59 20.55
N VAL A 36 -25.33 -13.18 19.73
CA VAL A 36 -26.44 -13.96 20.27
C VAL A 36 -25.95 -15.35 20.72
N PRO A 37 -26.30 -15.79 21.94
CA PRO A 37 -25.93 -17.11 22.45
C PRO A 37 -26.48 -18.26 21.58
N ASP A 38 -25.75 -19.38 21.55
CA ASP A 38 -26.13 -20.55 20.75
C ASP A 38 -27.48 -21.15 21.17
N ASP A 39 -27.82 -21.14 22.45
CA ASP A 39 -29.12 -21.65 22.94
C ASP A 39 -30.31 -20.94 22.28
N VAL A 40 -30.20 -19.61 22.12
CA VAL A 40 -31.23 -18.80 21.46
C VAL A 40 -31.26 -19.10 19.96
N LEU A 41 -30.10 -19.20 19.30
CA LEU A 41 -30.04 -19.59 17.89
C LEU A 41 -30.65 -20.98 17.66
N HIS A 42 -30.34 -21.94 18.52
CA HIS A 42 -30.87 -23.31 18.44
C HIS A 42 -32.38 -23.35 18.60
N SER A 43 -32.96 -22.51 19.48
CA SER A 43 -34.41 -22.39 19.63
C SER A 43 -35.12 -21.88 18.37
N VAL A 44 -34.43 -21.08 17.55
CA VAL A 44 -34.92 -20.57 16.26
C VAL A 44 -34.65 -21.56 15.12
N GLY A 45 -34.06 -22.72 15.41
CA GLY A 45 -33.73 -23.77 14.44
C GLY A 45 -32.40 -23.56 13.71
N LEU A 46 -31.56 -22.63 14.17
CA LEU A 46 -30.25 -22.33 13.58
C LEU A 46 -29.14 -23.13 14.28
N THR A 47 -29.03 -24.42 13.99
CA THR A 47 -28.14 -25.35 14.71
C THR A 47 -26.78 -25.61 14.05
N TYR A 48 -26.61 -25.29 12.76
CA TYR A 48 -25.40 -25.65 11.98
C TYR A 48 -24.53 -24.45 11.60
N TRP A 49 -24.25 -23.57 12.56
CA TRP A 49 -23.37 -22.42 12.33
C TRP A 49 -21.91 -22.74 12.70
N PRO A 50 -20.93 -22.03 12.11
CA PRO A 50 -19.54 -22.14 12.55
C PRO A 50 -19.39 -21.74 14.02
N GLN A 51 -18.35 -22.25 14.67
CA GLN A 51 -18.04 -21.92 16.06
C GLN A 51 -17.83 -20.40 16.24
N LYS A 52 -18.36 -19.82 17.33
CA LYS A 52 -18.25 -18.38 17.63
C LYS A 52 -16.81 -17.87 17.71
N TYR A 53 -15.84 -18.75 17.99
CA TYR A 53 -14.42 -18.44 17.94
C TYR A 53 -14.00 -17.75 16.63
N TRP A 54 -14.61 -18.17 15.51
CA TRP A 54 -14.33 -17.58 14.20
C TRP A 54 -14.72 -16.10 14.08
N ALA A 55 -15.66 -15.62 14.91
CA ALA A 55 -15.99 -14.19 14.99
C ALA A 55 -14.81 -13.34 15.50
N LEU A 56 -13.90 -13.94 16.26
CA LEU A 56 -12.68 -13.25 16.69
C LEU A 56 -11.51 -13.58 15.76
N ALA A 57 -11.39 -14.85 15.35
CA ALA A 57 -10.28 -15.31 14.54
C ALA A 57 -10.24 -14.62 13.17
N VAL A 58 -11.37 -14.47 12.47
CA VAL A 58 -11.40 -13.88 11.12
C VAL A 58 -10.87 -12.44 11.12
N PRO A 59 -11.37 -11.51 11.94
CA PRO A 59 -10.82 -10.15 12.01
C PRO A 59 -9.32 -10.11 12.33
N ILE A 60 -8.86 -10.94 13.27
CA ILE A 60 -7.45 -11.00 13.65
C ILE A 60 -6.59 -11.49 12.47
N HIS A 61 -7.00 -12.55 11.78
CA HIS A 61 -6.25 -13.05 10.62
C HIS A 61 -6.19 -12.02 9.49
N VAL A 62 -7.28 -11.28 9.24
CA VAL A 62 -7.30 -10.19 8.25
C VAL A 62 -6.30 -9.10 8.64
N LEU A 63 -6.30 -8.67 9.90
CA LEU A 63 -5.38 -7.64 10.39
C LEU A 63 -3.91 -8.10 10.33
N VAL A 64 -3.62 -9.33 10.76
CA VAL A 64 -2.27 -9.91 10.71
C VAL A 64 -1.79 -10.04 9.26
N THR A 65 -2.64 -10.54 8.36
CA THR A 65 -2.31 -10.67 6.94
C THR A 65 -2.05 -9.30 6.31
N LEU A 66 -2.88 -8.30 6.62
CA LEU A 66 -2.71 -6.93 6.12
C LEU A 66 -1.42 -6.30 6.67
N ALA A 67 -1.11 -6.51 7.95
CA ALA A 67 0.12 -6.01 8.56
C ALA A 67 1.36 -6.66 7.93
N LEU A 68 1.36 -8.00 7.78
CA LEU A 68 2.45 -8.71 7.09
C LEU A 68 2.59 -8.22 5.65
N PHE A 69 1.49 -7.98 4.95
CA PHE A 69 1.52 -7.44 3.61
C PHE A 69 2.13 -6.02 3.59
N ALA A 70 1.66 -5.13 4.44
CA ALA A 70 2.10 -3.73 4.45
C ALA A 70 3.56 -3.56 4.89
N PHE A 71 4.02 -4.33 5.88
CA PHE A 71 5.33 -4.13 6.50
C PHE A 71 6.40 -5.12 6.03
N CYS A 72 6.03 -6.29 5.52
CA CYS A 72 6.99 -7.29 5.07
C CYS A 72 6.94 -7.45 3.55
N PHE A 73 5.81 -7.89 3.00
CA PHE A 73 5.73 -8.26 1.59
C PHE A 73 5.83 -7.06 0.66
N TYR A 74 5.10 -5.97 0.93
CA TYR A 74 5.10 -4.79 0.09
C TYR A 74 6.50 -4.15 0.02
N PRO A 75 7.22 -3.89 1.14
CA PRO A 75 8.59 -3.41 1.07
C PRO A 75 9.54 -4.40 0.40
N ALA A 76 9.42 -5.70 0.68
CA ALA A 76 10.28 -6.71 0.04
C ALA A 76 10.12 -6.73 -1.48
N ILE A 77 8.87 -6.68 -1.98
CA ILE A 77 8.60 -6.61 -3.42
C ILE A 77 9.18 -5.31 -3.99
N ASN A 78 8.98 -4.16 -3.33
CA ASN A 78 9.57 -2.91 -3.78
C ASN A 78 11.10 -3.00 -3.86
N LEU A 79 11.76 -3.59 -2.86
CA LEU A 79 13.21 -3.81 -2.88
C LEU A 79 13.65 -4.72 -4.03
N THR A 80 12.86 -5.74 -4.38
CA THR A 80 13.19 -6.62 -5.53
C THR A 80 13.01 -5.94 -6.88
N LEU A 81 12.19 -4.89 -6.96
CA LEU A 81 11.92 -4.15 -8.20
C LEU A 81 12.90 -2.99 -8.42
N ILE A 82 13.61 -2.54 -7.37
CA ILE A 82 14.59 -1.45 -7.48
C ILE A 82 15.84 -1.96 -8.22
N PRO A 83 16.21 -1.33 -9.36
CA PRO A 83 17.44 -1.69 -10.09
C PRO A 83 18.71 -1.32 -9.30
N PRO A 84 19.85 -1.98 -9.57
CA PRO A 84 21.12 -1.59 -8.97
C PRO A 84 21.51 -0.15 -9.35
N MET A 85 22.30 0.52 -8.50
CA MET A 85 22.69 1.94 -8.69
C MET A 85 23.37 2.25 -10.03
N ASN A 86 24.01 1.27 -10.67
CA ASN A 86 24.72 1.43 -11.95
C ASN A 86 23.93 0.88 -13.15
N ASP A 87 22.61 0.71 -13.01
CA ASP A 87 21.75 0.19 -14.06
C ASP A 87 21.49 1.24 -15.15
N ASN A 88 21.51 0.82 -16.42
CA ASN A 88 21.21 1.67 -17.58
C ASN A 88 19.74 2.11 -17.65
N ARG A 89 18.86 1.51 -16.83
CA ARG A 89 17.47 1.95 -16.65
C ARG A 89 17.35 3.27 -15.88
N ILE A 90 18.40 3.71 -15.20
CA ILE A 90 18.46 5.00 -14.51
C ILE A 90 18.86 6.05 -15.56
N ILE A 91 17.86 6.69 -16.16
CA ILE A 91 18.04 7.62 -17.29
C ILE A 91 17.92 9.06 -16.79
N SER A 92 18.85 9.92 -17.21
CA SER A 92 18.75 11.39 -17.09
C SER A 92 18.27 11.98 -18.42
N ASP A 93 17.47 13.03 -18.37
CA ASP A 93 17.02 13.74 -19.57
C ASP A 93 17.99 14.87 -19.96
N GLU A 94 17.68 15.56 -21.05
CA GLU A 94 18.47 16.70 -21.54
C GLU A 94 18.37 17.95 -20.65
N PHE A 95 17.38 17.99 -19.75
CA PHE A 95 17.17 19.11 -18.83
C PHE A 95 17.90 18.93 -17.49
N THR A 96 18.55 17.79 -17.28
CA THR A 96 19.32 17.48 -16.07
C THR A 96 20.56 18.37 -15.96
N ILE A 97 20.66 19.17 -14.91
CA ILE A 97 21.77 20.10 -14.67
C ILE A 97 22.81 19.43 -13.76
N ARG A 98 23.90 18.89 -14.32
CA ARG A 98 24.96 18.26 -13.51
C ARG A 98 25.93 19.29 -12.94
N ALA A 99 26.49 19.00 -11.76
CA ALA A 99 27.50 19.86 -11.11
C ALA A 99 28.69 20.17 -12.03
N ASP A 100 29.14 19.19 -12.82
CA ASP A 100 30.26 19.29 -13.77
C ASP A 100 30.01 20.33 -14.88
N SER A 101 28.73 20.56 -15.21
CA SER A 101 28.32 21.49 -16.27
C SER A 101 28.29 22.95 -15.81
N VAL A 102 28.30 23.18 -14.50
CA VAL A 102 28.24 24.52 -13.91
C VAL A 102 29.63 24.92 -13.41
N LYS A 103 30.12 26.08 -13.84
CA LYS A 103 31.34 26.67 -13.28
C LYS A 103 31.08 27.09 -11.84
N LEU A 104 31.46 26.24 -10.89
CA LEU A 104 31.37 26.55 -9.47
C LEU A 104 32.32 27.70 -9.11
N PRO A 105 31.84 28.77 -8.46
CA PRO A 105 32.73 29.80 -7.93
C PRO A 105 33.60 29.20 -6.82
N ASN A 106 34.91 29.52 -6.83
CA ASN A 106 35.93 28.95 -5.93
C ASN A 106 35.71 29.29 -4.44
N LYS A 107 34.76 30.19 -4.14
CA LYS A 107 34.28 30.57 -2.81
C LYS A 107 32.84 31.05 -2.95
N GLY A 108 31.89 30.38 -2.30
CA GLY A 108 30.48 30.77 -2.30
C GLY A 108 29.54 29.59 -2.06
N ILE A 109 28.24 29.87 -2.11
CA ILE A 109 27.20 28.85 -2.09
C ILE A 109 27.22 28.13 -3.45
N PRO A 110 27.26 26.79 -3.49
CA PRO A 110 27.25 26.05 -4.75
C PRO A 110 25.95 26.31 -5.52
N ALA A 111 26.02 26.26 -6.84
CA ALA A 111 24.84 26.37 -7.68
C ALA A 111 23.91 25.16 -7.48
N VAL A 112 22.60 25.38 -7.60
CA VAL A 112 21.61 24.29 -7.56
C VAL A 112 21.81 23.42 -8.80
N CYS A 113 22.08 22.14 -8.58
CA CYS A 113 22.30 21.13 -9.61
C CYS A 113 21.62 19.81 -9.21
N ASP A 114 21.32 18.98 -10.20
CA ASP A 114 20.76 17.65 -10.04
C ASP A 114 21.89 16.66 -9.74
N LEU A 115 21.78 15.96 -8.61
CA LEU A 115 22.68 14.86 -8.28
C LEU A 115 22.20 13.56 -8.93
N PRO A 116 23.12 12.77 -9.51
CA PRO A 116 22.75 11.46 -10.04
C PRO A 116 22.34 10.53 -8.90
N LEU A 117 21.37 9.66 -9.18
CA LEU A 117 20.73 8.81 -8.16
C LEU A 117 21.74 7.91 -7.44
N ASP A 118 22.80 7.47 -8.12
CA ASP A 118 23.85 6.63 -7.54
C ASP A 118 24.65 7.38 -6.47
N GLU A 119 24.98 8.66 -6.69
CA GLU A 119 25.71 9.50 -5.75
C GLU A 119 24.84 9.84 -4.53
N VAL A 120 23.56 10.13 -4.74
CA VAL A 120 22.60 10.31 -3.64
C VAL A 120 22.50 9.04 -2.80
N CYS A 121 22.36 7.88 -3.44
CA CYS A 121 22.27 6.61 -2.72
C CYS A 121 23.55 6.27 -1.96
N LYS A 122 24.72 6.52 -2.55
CA LYS A 122 26.02 6.36 -1.88
C LYS A 122 26.11 7.27 -0.65
N ASN A 123 25.86 8.56 -0.81
CA ASN A 123 26.07 9.53 0.27
C ASN A 123 25.05 9.42 1.41
N LEU A 124 23.79 9.07 1.11
CA LEU A 124 22.73 9.01 2.11
C LEU A 124 22.53 7.64 2.74
N TYR A 125 22.71 6.56 1.98
CA TYR A 125 22.34 5.20 2.42
C TYR A 125 23.52 4.25 2.57
N LEU A 126 24.65 4.49 1.89
CA LEU A 126 25.87 3.72 2.06
C LEU A 126 26.86 4.51 2.94
N ARG A 127 26.81 4.27 4.24
CA ARG A 127 27.81 4.84 5.16
C ARG A 127 29.21 4.42 4.70
N SER A 128 30.09 5.38 4.45
CA SER A 128 31.52 5.12 4.35
C SER A 128 31.99 4.67 5.73
N GLU A 129 32.21 3.37 5.90
CA GLU A 129 32.90 2.81 7.07
C GLU A 129 34.37 3.24 6.99
N GLY A 130 34.67 4.47 7.41
CA GLY A 130 36.04 4.98 7.51
C GLY A 130 36.19 6.44 7.16
N GLU A 131 35.90 7.32 8.13
CA GLU A 131 36.70 8.49 8.50
C GLU A 131 36.56 8.72 10.02
#